data_AF-A0A7V8JPS5-F1
#
_entry.id   AF-A0A7V8JPS5-F1
#
_cell.length_a   1.000
_cell.length_b   1.000
_cell.length_c   1.000
_cell.angle_alpha   90.00
_cell.angle_beta   90.00
_cell.angle_gamma   90.00
#
_symmetry.space_group_name_H-M   'P 1'
#
loop_
_entity.id
_entity.type
_entity.pdbx_description
1 polymer ?
#
loop_
_entity_poly.entity_id
_entity_poly.type
_entity_poly.pdbx_seq_one_letter_code
_entity_poly.pdbx_strand_id
1 'polypeptide(L)'
;MVRVHPETGERILFVNPGFTRRINGVSEEESRHILELLFTEITRPEYTVRFRWAPGSIAFWDNRATAHQGPGDFAYLDVKCILFRITLEGDVPVGLDGQASRLVVGQPFAAHA
;
A
#
# COMPACT_ATOMS: atom_id res chain seq x y z
N MET A 1 -3.28 -11.75 -0.08
CA MET A 1 -4.41 -10.85 -0.44
C MET A 1 -5.00 -10.20 0.79
N VAL A 2 -5.25 -10.95 1.88
CA VAL A 2 -5.56 -10.38 3.20
C VAL A 2 -4.32 -10.47 4.08
N ARG A 3 -3.99 -9.38 4.79
CA ARG A 3 -2.96 -9.34 5.84
C ARG A 3 -3.66 -9.25 7.20
N VAL A 4 -3.15 -9.97 8.20
CA VAL A 4 -3.52 -9.73 9.60
C VAL A 4 -2.60 -8.66 10.16
N HIS A 5 -3.18 -7.61 10.74
CA HIS A 5 -2.41 -6.54 11.36
C HIS A 5 -1.72 -7.07 12.62
N PRO A 6 -0.38 -6.97 12.75
CA PRO A 6 0.36 -7.65 13.81
C PRO A 6 0.06 -7.12 15.22
N GLU A 7 -0.38 -5.87 15.33
CA GLU A 7 -0.67 -5.25 16.63
C GLU A 7 -2.16 -5.27 16.99
N THR A 8 -3.07 -5.18 16.00
CA THR A 8 -4.51 -5.03 16.25
C THR A 8 -5.30 -6.30 15.93
N GLY A 9 -4.73 -7.24 15.18
CA GLY A 9 -5.42 -8.45 14.71
C GLY A 9 -6.45 -8.19 13.58
N GLU A 10 -6.60 -6.94 13.15
CA GLU A 10 -7.54 -6.57 12.09
C GLU A 10 -7.15 -7.20 10.74
N ARG A 11 -8.17 -7.44 9.91
CA ARG A 11 -8.00 -8.03 8.58
C ARG A 11 -7.95 -6.92 7.55
N ILE A 12 -6.80 -6.75 6.92
CA ILE A 12 -6.56 -5.70 5.94
C ILE A 12 -6.64 -6.27 4.53
N LEU A 13 -7.41 -5.63 3.65
CA LEU A 13 -7.36 -5.89 2.21
C LEU A 13 -6.01 -5.38 1.66
N PHE A 14 -5.03 -6.28 1.59
CA PHE A 14 -3.63 -5.97 1.34
C PHE A 14 -3.31 -6.09 -0.16
N VAL A 15 -3.90 -5.17 -0.92
CA VAL A 15 -3.68 -4.99 -2.36
C VAL A 15 -3.24 -3.57 -2.65
N ASN A 16 -2.45 -3.37 -3.70
CA ASN A 16 -1.95 -2.06 -4.09
C ASN A 16 -1.93 -1.95 -5.63
N PRO A 17 -2.66 -0.99 -6.24
CA PRO A 17 -2.73 -0.85 -7.70
C PRO A 17 -1.38 -0.63 -8.38
N GLY A 18 -0.41 -0.01 -7.68
CA GLY A 18 0.93 0.23 -8.21
C GLY A 18 1.85 -1.01 -8.21
N PHE A 19 1.55 -2.01 -7.37
CA PHE A 19 2.47 -3.13 -7.12
C PHE A 19 1.86 -4.53 -7.31
N THR A 20 0.56 -4.71 -7.06
CA THR A 20 -0.10 -6.02 -7.14
C THR A 20 -0.35 -6.39 -8.59
N ARG A 21 0.23 -7.50 -9.05
CA ARG A 21 0.20 -7.91 -10.47
C ARG A 21 -0.74 -9.06 -10.79
N ARG A 22 -0.83 -10.06 -9.92
CA ARG A 22 -1.58 -11.29 -10.17
C ARG A 22 -2.02 -11.96 -8.87
N ILE A 23 -3.13 -12.69 -8.94
CA ILE A 23 -3.61 -13.64 -7.93
C ILE A 23 -3.17 -15.05 -8.33
N ASN A 24 -2.48 -15.74 -7.42
CA ASN A 24 -2.04 -17.11 -7.63
C ASN A 24 -3.21 -18.09 -7.60
N GLY A 25 -3.15 -19.16 -8.40
CA GLY A 25 -4.16 -20.22 -8.41
C GLY A 25 -5.39 -19.96 -9.28
N VAL A 26 -5.44 -18.81 -9.98
CA VAL A 26 -6.50 -18.49 -10.97
C VAL A 26 -5.89 -18.14 -12.32
N SER A 27 -6.72 -18.13 -13.37
CA SER A 27 -6.32 -17.66 -14.70
C SER A 27 -5.97 -16.17 -14.68
N GLU A 28 -5.27 -15.71 -15.72
CA GLU A 28 -4.92 -14.30 -15.86
C GLU A 28 -6.18 -13.41 -15.98
N GLU A 29 -7.18 -13.88 -16.73
CA GLU A 29 -8.43 -13.18 -16.91
C GLU A 29 -9.21 -13.06 -15.60
N GLU A 30 -9.35 -14.13 -14.84
CA GLU A 30 -9.98 -14.10 -13.51
C GLU A 30 -9.22 -13.17 -12.56
N SER A 31 -7.88 -13.28 -12.53
CA SER A 31 -7.03 -12.43 -11.70
C SER A 31 -7.25 -10.96 -12.02
N ARG A 32 -7.33 -10.59 -13.30
CA ARG A 32 -7.53 -9.20 -13.73
C ARG A 32 -8.86 -8.66 -13.21
N HIS A 33 -9.96 -9.38 -13.45
CA HIS A 33 -11.28 -8.93 -13.04
C HIS A 33 -11.42 -8.83 -11.51
N ILE A 34 -10.87 -9.80 -10.76
CA ILE A 34 -10.91 -9.75 -9.29
C ILE A 34 -10.09 -8.56 -8.78
N LEU A 35 -8.88 -8.34 -9.31
CA LEU A 35 -8.06 -7.20 -8.88
C LEU A 35 -8.73 -5.86 -9.22
N GLU A 36 -9.38 -5.75 -10.38
CA GLU A 36 -10.13 -4.54 -10.76
C GLU A 36 -11.26 -4.22 -9.76
N LEU A 37 -12.02 -5.24 -9.33
CA LEU A 37 -13.04 -5.07 -8.29
C LEU A 37 -12.43 -4.61 -6.96
N LEU A 38 -11.33 -5.24 -6.53
CA LEU A 38 -10.68 -4.91 -5.26
C LEU A 38 -10.05 -3.51 -5.30
N PHE A 39 -9.42 -3.12 -6.41
CA PHE A 39 -8.86 -1.78 -6.60
C PHE A 39 -9.94 -0.71 -6.60
N THR A 40 -11.10 -1.00 -7.23
CA THR A 40 -12.26 -0.12 -7.19
C THR A 40 -12.76 0.06 -5.75
N GLU A 41 -12.86 -1.02 -4.98
CA GLU A 41 -13.35 -0.95 -3.59
C GLU A 41 -12.42 -0.13 -2.68
N ILE A 42 -11.10 -0.37 -2.71
CA ILE A 42 -10.16 0.35 -1.82
C ILE A 42 -9.99 1.84 -2.19
N THR A 43 -10.45 2.27 -3.35
CA THR A 43 -10.36 3.67 -3.83
C THR A 43 -11.66 4.45 -3.69
N ARG A 44 -12.71 3.84 -3.11
CA ARG A 44 -13.98 4.52 -2.84
C ARG A 44 -13.77 5.72 -1.90
N PRO A 45 -14.37 6.90 -2.19
CA PRO A 45 -14.17 8.11 -1.40
C PRO A 45 -14.45 7.92 0.10
N GLU A 46 -15.42 7.09 0.46
CA GLU A 46 -15.80 6.77 1.84
C GLU A 46 -14.64 6.26 2.72
N TYR A 47 -13.61 5.66 2.13
CA TYR A 47 -12.44 5.12 2.85
C TYR A 47 -11.22 6.04 2.79
N THR A 48 -11.34 7.18 2.12
CA THR A 48 -10.20 8.04 1.80
C THR A 48 -10.21 9.31 2.63
N VAL A 49 -9.00 9.82 2.87
CA VAL A 49 -8.78 11.17 3.38
C VAL A 49 -7.84 11.90 2.41
N ARG A 50 -8.15 13.16 2.10
CA ARG A 50 -7.28 14.01 1.28
C ARG A 50 -6.61 15.05 2.15
N PHE A 51 -5.28 14.99 2.21
CA PHE A 51 -4.47 15.92 2.99
C PHE A 51 -3.91 17.04 2.09
N ARG A 52 -4.10 18.29 2.50
CA ARG A 52 -3.51 19.46 1.83
C ARG A 52 -2.29 19.91 2.60
N TRP A 53 -1.12 19.75 1.99
CA TRP A 53 0.16 20.17 2.58
C TRP A 53 0.22 21.68 2.78
N ALA A 54 0.83 22.09 3.89
CA ALA A 54 1.28 23.44 4.19
C ALA A 54 2.69 23.39 4.78
N PRO A 55 3.46 24.50 4.76
CA PRO A 55 4.77 24.56 5.41
C PRO A 55 4.69 24.09 6.87
N GLY A 56 5.58 23.18 7.26
CA GLY A 56 5.63 22.59 8.60
C GLY A 56 4.65 21.43 8.84
N SER A 57 3.80 21.07 7.87
CA SER A 57 2.95 19.88 7.97
C SER A 57 3.77 18.59 8.03
N ILE A 58 3.29 17.63 8.82
CA ILE A 58 3.81 16.27 8.89
C ILE A 58 2.63 15.31 8.72
N ALA A 59 2.80 14.32 7.85
CA ALA A 59 1.91 13.17 7.77
C ALA A 59 2.67 11.94 8.26
N PHE A 60 2.05 11.18 9.15
CA PHE A 60 2.55 9.90 9.61
C PHE A 60 1.40 8.89 9.51
N TRP A 61 1.65 7.76 8.87
CA TRP A 61 0.62 6.77 8.56
C TRP A 61 1.15 5.35 8.71
N ASP A 62 0.23 4.42 8.96
CA ASP A 62 0.54 2.99 9.05
C ASP A 62 0.46 2.32 7.67
N ASN A 63 1.62 1.98 7.09
CA ASN A 63 1.71 1.28 5.80
C ASN A 63 1.14 -0.14 5.84
N ARG A 64 0.89 -0.72 7.01
CA ARG A 64 0.33 -2.07 7.16
C ARG A 64 -1.18 -2.08 6.91
N ALA A 65 -1.83 -0.92 7.04
CA ALA A 65 -3.27 -0.75 6.94
C ALA A 65 -3.73 0.26 5.86
N THR A 66 -2.79 0.90 5.14
CA THR A 66 -3.13 1.97 4.19
C THR A 66 -2.42 1.83 2.85
N ALA A 67 -3.09 2.30 1.80
CA ALA A 67 -2.48 2.70 0.55
C ALA A 67 -2.57 4.23 0.44
N HIS A 68 -1.62 4.86 -0.24
CA HIS A 68 -1.62 6.29 -0.48
C HIS A 68 -1.22 6.61 -1.91
N GLN A 69 -1.65 7.77 -2.39
CA GLN A 69 -1.38 8.24 -3.73
C GLN A 69 -0.74 9.63 -3.67
N GLY A 70 0.44 9.77 -4.30
CA GLY A 70 1.05 11.07 -4.55
C GLY A 70 0.19 11.87 -5.55
N PRO A 71 0.10 13.20 -5.41
CA PRO A 71 -0.73 13.98 -6.31
C PRO A 71 -0.09 14.05 -7.71
N GLY A 72 -0.91 13.87 -8.74
CA GLY A 72 -0.47 13.79 -10.15
C GLY A 72 -0.55 15.12 -10.90
N ASP A 73 -0.99 16.19 -10.24
CA ASP A 73 -1.18 17.52 -10.82
C ASP A 73 0.10 18.37 -10.85
N PHE A 74 1.16 17.96 -10.13
CA PHE A 74 2.44 18.68 -10.10
C PHE A 74 3.05 18.92 -11.48
N ALA A 75 2.83 18.03 -12.46
CA ALA A 75 3.33 18.20 -13.82
C ALA A 75 2.77 19.45 -14.53
N TYR A 76 1.67 20.02 -14.01
CA TYR A 76 0.98 21.17 -14.58
C TYR A 76 1.07 22.43 -13.71
N LEU A 77 1.87 22.39 -12.63
CA LEU A 77 2.03 23.49 -11.69
C LEU A 77 3.48 23.97 -11.69
N ASP A 78 3.69 25.28 -11.89
CA ASP A 78 5.01 25.90 -11.75
C ASP A 78 5.32 26.19 -10.26
N VAL A 79 5.33 25.13 -9.45
CA VAL A 79 5.56 25.20 -8.01
C VAL A 79 6.60 24.16 -7.57
N LYS A 80 7.56 24.58 -6.76
CA LYS A 80 8.56 23.68 -6.17
C LYS A 80 8.05 23.12 -4.85
N CYS A 81 7.77 21.82 -4.82
CA CYS A 81 7.42 21.08 -3.60
C CYS A 81 8.55 20.11 -3.24
N ILE A 82 9.19 20.31 -2.09
CA ILE A 82 10.20 19.39 -1.55
C ILE A 82 9.67 18.81 -0.24
N LEU A 83 9.62 17.49 -0.16
CA LEU A 83 9.31 16.75 1.06
C LEU A 83 10.49 15.88 1.45
N PHE A 84 10.64 15.66 2.75
CA PHE A 84 11.56 14.68 3.31
C PHE A 84 10.74 13.54 3.91
N ARG A 85 11.19 12.30 3.72
CA ARG A 85 10.51 11.11 4.24
C ARG A 85 11.50 10.21 4.96
N ILE A 86 11.09 9.78 6.15
CA ILE A 86 11.70 8.68 6.89
C ILE A 86 10.67 7.56 6.93
N THR A 87 11.11 6.33 6.71
CA THR A 87 10.27 5.14 6.78
C THR A 87 10.82 4.21 7.84
N LEU A 88 9.94 3.68 8.69
CA LEU A 88 10.30 2.67 9.67
C LEU A 88 10.28 1.29 9.01
N GLU A 89 11.24 0.45 9.38
CA GLU A 89 11.29 -0.95 8.93
C GLU A 89 10.06 -1.71 9.44
N GLY A 90 9.53 -2.59 8.60
CA GLY A 90 8.37 -3.42 8.91
C GLY A 90 8.72 -4.91 8.95
N ASP A 91 7.76 -5.71 9.39
CA ASP A 91 7.82 -7.16 9.44
C ASP A 91 7.28 -7.82 8.15
N VAL A 92 7.50 -9.14 8.03
CA VAL A 92 6.95 -9.93 6.93
C VAL A 92 5.43 -10.13 7.15
N PRO A 93 4.56 -9.72 6.20
CA PRO A 93 3.11 -9.87 6.37
C PRO A 93 2.67 -11.33 6.49
N VAL A 94 1.71 -11.59 7.38
CA VAL A 94 1.10 -12.91 7.62
C VAL A 94 -0.38 -12.90 7.21
N GLY A 95 -0.82 -13.96 6.55
CA GLY A 95 -2.20 -14.19 6.13
C GLY A 95 -3.11 -14.74 7.23
N LEU A 96 -4.40 -14.89 6.92
CA LEU A 96 -5.40 -15.47 7.83
C LEU A 96 -5.12 -16.94 8.17
N ASP A 97 -4.45 -17.65 7.27
CA ASP A 97 -4.02 -19.04 7.40
C ASP A 97 -2.70 -19.18 8.18
N GLY A 98 -2.17 -18.08 8.72
CA GLY A 98 -0.89 -18.07 9.42
C GLY A 98 0.34 -18.15 8.50
N GLN A 99 0.15 -18.18 7.18
CA GLN A 99 1.28 -18.23 6.25
C GLN A 99 1.92 -16.85 6.08
N ALA A 100 3.24 -16.79 6.22
CA ALA A 100 4.02 -15.60 5.94
C ALA A 100 4.21 -15.40 4.44
N SER A 101 4.38 -14.14 4.04
CA SER A 101 4.72 -13.77 2.66
C SER A 101 6.05 -14.41 2.22
N ARG A 102 6.12 -14.84 0.97
CA ARG A 102 7.30 -15.50 0.40
C ARG A 102 8.04 -14.59 -0.57
N LEU A 103 9.34 -14.44 -0.38
CA LEU A 103 10.23 -13.78 -1.34
C LEU A 103 10.39 -14.67 -2.59
N VAL A 104 10.10 -14.12 -3.76
CA VAL A 104 10.25 -14.83 -5.05
C VAL A 104 11.56 -14.45 -5.74
N VAL A 105 11.86 -13.15 -5.81
CA VAL A 105 13.09 -12.59 -6.38
C VAL A 105 13.50 -11.38 -5.56
N GLY A 106 14.81 -11.12 -5.46
CA GLY A 106 15.39 -9.97 -4.75
C GLY A 106 15.93 -10.36 -3.38
N GLN A 107 16.02 -9.38 -2.49
CA GLN A 107 16.50 -9.54 -1.12
C GLN A 107 15.58 -8.78 -0.15
N PRO A 108 15.47 -9.21 1.12
CA PRO A 108 14.74 -8.45 2.13
C PRO A 108 15.28 -7.02 2.23
N PHE A 109 14.38 -6.07 2.44
CA PHE A 109 14.78 -4.74 2.87
C PHE A 109 15.26 -4.84 4.32
N ALA A 110 16.41 -4.24 4.62
CA ALA A 110 16.92 -4.06 5.96
C ALA A 110 17.38 -2.61 6.10
N ALA A 111 16.95 -1.92 7.15
CA ALA A 111 17.51 -0.61 7.46
C ALA A 111 18.94 -0.83 7.98
N HIS A 112 19.95 -0.47 7.18
CA HIS A 112 21.32 -0.48 7.64
C HIS A 112 21.53 0.69 8.62
N ALA A 113 22.09 0.39 9.79
CA ALA A 113 22.50 1.37 10.79
C ALA A 113 23.75 2.16 10.35
#